data_AF-A0A353R6X3-F1
#
_entry.id   AF-A0A353R6X3-F1
#
_cell.length_a   1.000
_cell.length_b   1.000
_cell.length_c   1.000
_cell.angle_alpha   90.00
_cell.angle_beta   90.00
_cell.angle_gamma   90.00
#
_symmetry.space_group_name_H-M   'P 1'
#
loop_
_entity.id
_entity.type
_entity.pdbx_description
1 polymer ?
#
loop_
_entity_poly.entity_id
_entity_poly.type
_entity_poly.pdbx_seq_one_letter_code
_entity_poly.pdbx_strand_id
1 'polypeptide(L)'
;MESIKQIFKTGNGPSSSHTMAPRRAALDFAARNPNATGFSVTLFGSLAATGKGHFTDKALESAFQPKPVEIIWDNVTVLTQHPNGMEFRALDNSGQVLDTWLTFSIGGGDLSDTGK
;
A
#
# COMPACT_ATOMS: atom_id res chain seq x y z
N MET A 1 -17.08 20.16 12.11
CA MET A 1 -17.72 19.01 12.78
C MET A 1 -17.71 17.87 11.79
N GLU A 2 -16.71 16.98 11.90
CA GLU A 2 -16.61 15.84 10.99
C GLU A 2 -17.76 14.86 11.23
N SER A 3 -18.45 14.48 10.17
CA SER A 3 -19.69 13.70 10.24
C SER A 3 -19.40 12.23 10.56
N ILE A 4 -20.27 11.61 11.36
CA ILE A 4 -20.34 10.16 11.68
C ILE A 4 -20.19 9.22 10.47
N LYS A 5 -20.39 9.72 9.24
CA LYS A 5 -20.18 8.98 7.99
C LYS A 5 -18.73 8.49 7.77
N GLN A 6 -17.73 9.07 8.43
CA GLN A 6 -16.33 8.59 8.37
C GLN A 6 -16.11 7.24 9.09
N ILE A 7 -17.02 6.86 10.00
CA ILE A 7 -16.88 5.63 10.80
C ILE A 7 -17.28 4.37 10.00
N PHE A 8 -18.10 4.52 8.94
CA PHE A 8 -18.57 3.40 8.13
C PHE A 8 -18.33 3.66 6.64
N LYS A 9 -17.07 3.64 6.20
CA LYS A 9 -16.74 3.44 4.78
C LYS A 9 -16.95 1.95 4.46
N THR A 10 -18.00 1.64 3.72
CA THR A 10 -18.26 0.29 3.18
C THR A 10 -17.13 -0.10 2.25
N GLY A 11 -16.26 -1.01 2.67
CA GLY A 11 -15.32 -1.63 1.74
C GLY A 11 -14.98 -3.05 2.15
N ASN A 12 -14.69 -3.85 1.14
CA ASN A 12 -14.70 -5.32 1.18
C ASN A 12 -13.44 -5.93 1.82
N GLY A 13 -12.87 -5.30 2.86
CA GLY A 13 -11.67 -5.79 3.54
C GLY A 13 -11.83 -5.80 5.07
N PRO A 14 -11.15 -6.70 5.80
CA PRO A 14 -11.23 -6.76 7.25
C PRO A 14 -10.69 -5.50 7.94
N SER A 15 -9.83 -4.73 7.27
CA SER A 15 -9.21 -3.52 7.82
C SER A 15 -9.11 -2.39 6.80
N SER A 16 -9.57 -1.20 7.18
CA SER A 16 -9.45 0.01 6.35
C SER A 16 -8.00 0.43 6.13
N SER A 17 -7.18 0.35 7.17
CA SER A 17 -5.78 0.77 7.11
C SER A 17 -4.85 -0.29 6.53
N HIS A 18 -5.13 -1.57 6.72
CA HIS A 18 -4.24 -2.67 6.32
C HIS A 18 -4.72 -3.42 5.08
N THR A 19 -5.96 -3.24 4.64
CA THR A 19 -6.47 -3.88 3.42
C THR A 19 -6.88 -2.84 2.39
N MET A 20 -7.77 -1.92 2.76
CA MET A 20 -8.37 -0.99 1.78
C MET A 20 -7.40 0.09 1.30
N ALA A 21 -6.70 0.75 2.22
CA ALA A 21 -5.71 1.76 1.87
C ALA A 21 -4.54 1.19 1.03
N PRO A 22 -3.91 0.05 1.40
CA PRO A 22 -2.88 -0.57 0.57
C PRO A 22 -3.37 -0.96 -0.82
N ARG A 23 -4.59 -1.51 -0.93
CA ARG A 23 -5.18 -1.84 -2.23
C ARG A 23 -5.38 -0.59 -3.08
N ARG A 24 -5.90 0.48 -2.48
CA ARG A 24 -6.13 1.75 -3.18
C ARG A 24 -4.81 2.34 -3.66
N ALA A 25 -3.79 2.40 -2.79
CA ALA A 25 -2.46 2.87 -3.17
C ALA A 25 -1.87 2.04 -4.32
N ALA A 26 -2.00 0.71 -4.27
CA ALA A 26 -1.56 -0.16 -5.34
C ALA A 26 -2.26 0.12 -6.68
N LEU A 27 -3.58 0.33 -6.67
CA LEU A 27 -4.33 0.68 -7.89
C LEU A 27 -3.90 2.03 -8.46
N ASP A 28 -3.74 3.05 -7.60
CA ASP A 28 -3.29 4.38 -8.00
C ASP A 28 -1.87 4.32 -8.61
N PHE A 29 -0.98 3.54 -7.99
CA PHE A 29 0.39 3.33 -8.48
C PHE A 29 0.46 2.49 -9.76
N ALA A 30 -0.43 1.51 -9.94
CA ALA A 30 -0.52 0.74 -11.17
C ALA A 30 -1.01 1.61 -12.34
N ALA A 31 -2.03 2.44 -12.09
CA ALA A 31 -2.62 3.34 -13.09
C ALA A 31 -1.62 4.39 -13.59
N ARG A 32 -0.76 4.91 -12.69
CA ARG A 32 0.29 5.87 -13.07
C ARG A 32 1.47 5.21 -13.81
N ASN A 33 1.63 3.89 -13.72
CA ASN A 33 2.72 3.11 -14.31
C ASN A 33 2.24 2.03 -15.30
N PRO A 34 1.55 2.42 -16.40
CA PRO A 34 0.98 1.44 -17.34
C PRO A 34 2.03 0.59 -18.05
N ASN A 35 3.26 1.11 -18.21
CA ASN A 35 4.36 0.43 -18.92
C ASN A 35 5.23 -0.47 -18.03
N ALA A 36 5.02 -0.47 -16.71
CA ALA A 36 5.74 -1.37 -15.81
C ALA A 36 5.45 -2.84 -16.15
N THR A 37 6.45 -3.70 -16.11
CA THR A 37 6.27 -5.16 -16.30
C THR A 37 6.11 -5.88 -14.98
N GLY A 38 6.44 -5.24 -13.86
CA GLY A 38 6.26 -5.76 -12.51
C GLY A 38 6.34 -4.64 -11.46
N PHE A 39 6.06 -5.00 -10.22
CA PHE A 39 6.06 -4.08 -9.09
C PHE A 39 6.81 -4.67 -7.90
N SER A 40 7.29 -3.80 -7.01
CA SER A 40 7.78 -4.18 -5.69
C SER A 40 7.16 -3.24 -4.66
N VAL A 41 6.73 -3.79 -3.52
CA VAL A 41 6.13 -3.02 -2.43
C VAL A 41 6.84 -3.38 -1.13
N THR A 42 7.49 -2.39 -0.52
CA THR A 42 8.04 -2.51 0.83
C THR A 42 7.02 -1.98 1.83
N LEU A 43 6.61 -2.82 2.76
CA LEU A 43 5.75 -2.48 3.89
C LEU A 43 6.63 -2.21 5.10
N PHE A 44 6.33 -1.14 5.84
CA PHE A 44 7.10 -0.70 7.02
C PHE A 44 6.28 -0.78 8.31
N GLY A 45 6.97 -0.78 9.45
CA GLY A 45 6.38 -0.56 10.77
C GLY A 45 5.24 -1.52 11.13
N SER A 46 4.14 -0.99 11.66
CA SER A 46 2.98 -1.81 12.08
C SER A 46 2.27 -2.49 10.92
N LEU A 47 2.31 -1.87 9.74
CA LEU A 47 1.76 -2.47 8.53
C LEU A 47 2.57 -3.70 8.12
N ALA A 48 3.90 -3.65 8.23
CA ALA A 48 4.75 -4.81 8.01
C ALA A 48 4.52 -5.90 9.07
N ALA A 49 4.44 -5.51 10.34
CA ALA A 49 4.33 -6.45 11.46
C ALA A 49 3.02 -7.24 11.44
N THR A 50 1.91 -6.65 11.00
CA THR A 50 0.58 -7.25 11.13
C THR A 50 -0.15 -7.47 9.80
N GLY A 51 0.39 -6.98 8.67
CA GLY A 51 -0.32 -6.97 7.39
C GLY A 51 -0.71 -8.36 6.87
N LYS A 52 0.10 -9.40 7.14
CA LYS A 52 -0.27 -10.79 6.79
C LYS A 52 -1.58 -11.23 7.44
N GLY A 53 -1.78 -10.89 8.71
CA GLY A 53 -3.03 -11.20 9.44
C GLY A 53 -4.23 -10.40 8.94
N HIS A 54 -4.00 -9.29 8.23
CA HIS A 54 -5.04 -8.44 7.64
C HIS A 54 -5.19 -8.62 6.12
N PHE A 55 -4.53 -9.65 5.55
CA PHE A 55 -4.52 -9.94 4.11
C PHE A 55 -4.03 -8.77 3.24
N THR A 56 -3.08 -7.97 3.74
CA THR A 56 -2.46 -6.88 2.97
C THR A 56 -1.79 -7.39 1.71
N ASP A 57 -1.14 -8.55 1.78
CA ASP A 57 -0.55 -9.22 0.62
C ASP A 57 -1.58 -9.54 -0.45
N LYS A 58 -2.71 -10.16 -0.08
CA LYS A 58 -3.78 -10.48 -1.02
C LYS A 58 -4.40 -9.25 -1.64
N ALA A 59 -4.51 -8.18 -0.86
CA ALA A 59 -4.97 -6.89 -1.34
C ALA A 59 -4.04 -6.32 -2.42
N LEU A 60 -2.72 -6.32 -2.17
CA LEU A 60 -1.70 -5.85 -3.11
C LEU A 60 -1.61 -6.74 -4.36
N GLU A 61 -1.52 -8.06 -4.19
CA GLU A 61 -1.51 -9.04 -5.28
C GLU A 61 -2.71 -8.84 -6.21
N SER A 62 -3.92 -8.69 -5.65
CA SER A 62 -5.14 -8.47 -6.45
C SER A 62 -5.13 -7.15 -7.21
N ALA A 63 -4.48 -6.11 -6.69
CA ALA A 63 -4.46 -4.78 -7.29
C ALA A 63 -3.49 -4.69 -8.48
N PHE A 64 -2.39 -5.44 -8.44
CA PHE A 64 -1.38 -5.43 -9.50
C PHE A 64 -1.63 -6.45 -10.62
N GLN A 65 -2.56 -7.39 -10.44
CA GLN A 65 -2.90 -8.36 -11.48
C GLN A 65 -3.23 -7.68 -12.82
N PRO A 66 -2.75 -8.24 -13.95
CA PRO A 66 -2.03 -9.51 -14.09
C PRO A 66 -0.51 -9.41 -13.87
N LYS A 67 0.04 -8.25 -13.53
CA LYS A 67 1.48 -8.03 -13.39
C LYS A 67 1.98 -8.58 -12.04
N PRO A 68 3.19 -9.18 -12.00
CA PRO A 68 3.76 -9.68 -10.75
C PRO A 68 4.06 -8.53 -9.80
N VAL A 69 3.95 -8.82 -8.50
CA VAL A 69 4.38 -7.93 -7.43
C VAL A 69 5.22 -8.70 -6.42
N GLU A 70 6.37 -8.16 -6.06
CA GLU A 70 7.16 -8.59 -4.91
C GLU A 70 6.73 -7.81 -3.67
N ILE A 71 6.54 -8.50 -2.54
CA ILE A 71 6.14 -7.85 -1.28
C ILE A 71 7.23 -8.08 -0.24
N ILE A 72 7.83 -6.98 0.20
CA ILE A 72 8.92 -6.95 1.19
C ILE A 72 8.34 -6.50 2.53
N TRP A 73 8.60 -7.28 3.57
CA TRP A 73 8.12 -7.02 4.93
C TRP A 73 9.26 -6.48 5.79
N ASP A 74 9.39 -5.16 5.88
CA ASP A 74 10.39 -4.51 6.71
C ASP A 74 9.79 -4.14 8.07
N ASN A 75 9.91 -5.06 9.03
CA ASN A 75 9.46 -4.87 10.41
C ASN A 75 10.50 -4.20 11.31
N VAL A 76 11.66 -3.83 10.76
CA VAL A 76 12.76 -3.21 11.51
C VAL A 76 12.73 -1.69 11.31
N THR A 77 12.52 -1.25 10.07
CA THR A 77 12.48 0.18 9.75
C THR A 77 11.18 0.81 10.24
N VAL A 78 11.33 1.81 11.10
CA VAL A 78 10.24 2.66 11.58
C VAL A 78 10.37 4.04 10.95
N LEU A 79 9.40 4.38 10.11
CA LEU A 79 9.32 5.71 9.51
C LEU A 79 8.76 6.70 10.52
N THR A 80 9.40 7.88 10.61
CA THR A 80 9.06 8.90 11.61
C THR A 80 7.71 9.56 11.33
N GLN A 81 7.25 9.52 10.08
CA GLN A 81 6.01 10.17 9.64
C GLN A 81 4.76 9.41 10.10
N HIS A 82 4.71 8.09 9.88
CA HIS A 82 3.57 7.25 10.25
C HIS A 82 3.98 5.76 10.28
N PRO A 83 3.42 4.94 11.20
CA PRO A 83 3.83 3.54 11.35
C PRO A 83 3.31 2.60 10.25
N ASN A 84 2.36 3.05 9.41
CA ASN A 84 1.85 2.28 8.27
C ASN A 84 2.40 2.81 6.93
N GLY A 85 3.70 2.72 6.74
CA GLY A 85 4.36 3.15 5.50
C GLY A 85 4.36 2.09 4.42
N MET A 86 4.28 2.53 3.17
CA MET A 86 4.38 1.70 1.97
C MET A 86 5.26 2.41 0.94
N GLU A 87 6.33 1.76 0.51
CA GLU A 87 7.11 2.20 -0.66
C GLU A 87 6.79 1.30 -1.85
N PHE A 88 6.26 1.89 -2.91
CA PHE A 88 5.97 1.23 -4.17
C PHE A 88 7.07 1.51 -5.18
N ARG A 89 7.46 0.51 -5.96
CA ARG A 89 8.40 0.62 -7.08
C ARG A 89 7.82 -0.03 -8.32
N ALA A 90 7.89 0.67 -9.45
CA ALA A 90 7.54 0.14 -10.76
C ALA A 90 8.80 -0.36 -11.45
N LEU A 91 8.73 -1.54 -12.07
CA LEU A 91 9.89 -2.23 -12.65
C LEU A 91 9.70 -2.44 -14.15
N ASP A 92 10.77 -2.36 -14.92
CA ASP A 92 10.82 -2.81 -16.32
C ASP A 92 11.21 -4.29 -16.44
N ASN A 93 11.34 -4.77 -17.69
CA ASN A 93 11.63 -6.18 -17.99
C ASN A 93 13.02 -6.65 -17.52
N SER A 94 13.92 -5.72 -17.21
CA SER A 94 15.26 -5.98 -16.68
C SER A 94 15.31 -5.91 -15.16
N GLY A 95 14.20 -5.52 -14.51
CA GLY A 95 14.12 -5.25 -13.08
C GLY A 95 14.60 -3.86 -12.68
N GLN A 96 14.83 -2.95 -13.65
CA GLN A 96 15.18 -1.57 -13.34
C GLN A 96 13.96 -0.81 -12.82
N VAL A 97 14.18 0.02 -11.80
CA VAL A 97 13.14 0.87 -11.22
C VAL A 97 12.83 2.04 -12.16
N LEU A 98 11.59 2.10 -12.62
CA LEU A 98 11.06 3.18 -13.46
C LEU A 98 10.52 4.35 -12.63
N ASP A 99 9.94 4.04 -11.47
CA ASP A 99 9.23 5.00 -10.63
C ASP A 99 9.16 4.49 -9.18
N THR A 100 9.06 5.41 -8.21
CA THR A 100 8.97 5.13 -6.78
C THR A 100 7.94 6.03 -6.09
N TRP A 101 7.20 5.49 -5.13
CA TRP A 101 6.27 6.24 -4.29
C TRP A 101 6.30 5.79 -2.85
N LEU A 102 6.59 6.70 -1.95
CA LEU A 102 6.36 6.50 -0.52
C LEU A 102 5.04 7.13 -0.14
N THR A 103 4.14 6.35 0.47
CA THR A 103 2.86 6.84 0.98
C THR A 103 2.49 6.10 2.27
N PHE A 104 1.54 6.65 3.01
CA PHE A 104 1.17 6.19 4.34
C PHE A 104 -0.33 5.95 4.46
N SER A 105 -0.71 4.87 5.13
CA SER A 105 -2.11 4.60 5.50
C SER A 105 -2.42 5.20 6.87
N ILE A 106 -3.07 6.37 6.90
CA ILE A 106 -3.27 7.20 8.10
C ILE A 106 -4.58 6.91 8.87
N GLY A 107 -5.31 5.88 8.47
CA GLY A 107 -6.59 5.49 9.09
C GLY A 107 -7.80 5.87 8.23
N GLY A 108 -8.95 5.24 8.52
CA GLY A 108 -10.18 5.46 7.73
C GLY A 108 -10.08 5.09 6.24
N GLY A 109 -9.03 4.37 5.82
CA GLY A 109 -8.77 4.04 4.41
C GLY A 109 -8.12 5.18 3.60
N ASP A 110 -7.67 6.24 4.27
CA ASP A 110 -7.06 7.40 3.62
C ASP A 110 -5.52 7.25 3.51
N LEU A 111 -4.99 7.89 2.47
CA LEU A 111 -3.57 7.90 2.11
C LEU A 111 -2.99 9.31 2.31
N SER A 112 -1.76 9.39 2.77
CA SER A 112 -1.01 10.64 2.91
C SER A 112 0.42 10.44 2.45
N ASP A 113 0.95 11.37 1.67
CA ASP A 113 2.37 11.38 1.29
C ASP A 113 3.26 11.98 2.39
N THR A 114 2.65 12.64 3.37
CA THR A 114 3.37 13.29 4.49
C THR A 114 3.29 12.49 5.79
N GLY A 115 2.44 11.46 5.84
CA GLY A 115 2.14 10.66 7.02
C GLY A 115 1.28 11.37 8.07
N LYS A 116 0.80 12.58 7.78
CA LYS A 116 -0.13 13.36 8.60
C LYS A 116 -1.49 13.47 7.93
#